data_AF-A0A7C6K409-F1
#
_entry.id   AF-A0A7C6K409-F1
#
_cell.length_a   1.000
_cell.length_b   1.000
_cell.length_c   1.000
_cell.angle_alpha   90.00
_cell.angle_beta   90.00
_cell.angle_gamma   90.00
#
_symmetry.space_group_name_H-M   'P 1'
#
loop_
_entity.id
_entity.type
_entity.pdbx_description
1 polymer ?
#
loop_
_entity_poly.entity_id
_entity_poly.type
_entity_poly.pdbx_seq_one_letter_code
_entity_poly.pdbx_strand_id
1 'polypeptide(L)' 'MTNISIQLCNRDNKFIINNMYPLYIHDLGEIRNTYPNKYGVFEEDNSIKTLEEQTPVFDIWWNKKDILFPFGML' A
#
# COMPACT_ATOMS: atom_id res chain seq x y z
N MET A 1 -16.80 -21.80 -15.87
CA MET A 1 -16.34 -21.60 -14.48
C MET A 1 -14.99 -20.91 -14.56
N THR A 2 -14.86 -19.71 -14.01
CA THR A 2 -13.58 -18.99 -14.01
C THR A 2 -12.70 -19.57 -12.93
N ASN A 3 -11.52 -20.07 -13.31
CA ASN A 3 -10.56 -20.62 -12.36
C ASN A 3 -9.81 -19.44 -11.73
N ILE A 4 -10.20 -19.04 -10.51
CA ILE A 4 -9.55 -17.95 -9.79
C ILE A 4 -8.42 -18.54 -8.95
N SER A 5 -7.19 -18.11 -9.20
CA SER A 5 -6.05 -18.40 -8.33
C SER A 5 -5.80 -17.24 -7.38
N ILE A 6 -5.47 -17.57 -6.14
CA ILE A 6 -5.11 -16.60 -5.11
C ILE A 6 -3.62 -16.78 -4.82
N GLN A 7 -2.90 -15.66 -4.80
CA GLN A 7 -1.47 -15.64 -4.48
C GLN A 7 -1.19 -14.51 -3.51
N LEU A 8 -0.41 -14.80 -2.47
CA LEU A 8 0.13 -13.77 -1.58
C LEU A 8 1.15 -12.91 -2.33
N CYS A 9 1.02 -11.60 -2.14
CA CYS A 9 1.96 -10.64 -2.71
C CYS A 9 3.33 -10.80 -2.04
N ASN A 10 4.32 -11.28 -2.78
CA ASN A 10 5.72 -11.39 -2.37
C ASN A 10 6.48 -10.09 -2.74
N ARG A 11 7.81 -10.09 -2.55
CA ARG A 11 8.61 -8.89 -2.88
C ARG A 11 8.66 -8.60 -4.37
N ASP A 12 8.66 -9.64 -5.21
CA ASP A 12 8.79 -9.51 -6.66
C ASP A 12 7.56 -8.84 -7.28
N ASN A 13 6.39 -8.99 -6.66
CA ASN A 13 5.15 -8.39 -7.11
C ASN A 13 4.62 -7.27 -6.20
N LYS A 14 5.42 -6.78 -5.23
CA LYS A 14 5.02 -5.69 -4.31
C LYS A 14 4.60 -4.41 -5.02
N PHE A 15 5.19 -4.15 -6.19
CA PHE A 15 4.89 -2.97 -7.01
C PHE A 15 3.41 -2.87 -7.38
N ILE A 16 2.68 -3.99 -7.45
CA ILE A 16 1.24 -4.00 -7.72
C ILE A 16 0.49 -3.27 -6.61
N ILE A 17 0.74 -3.63 -5.34
CA ILE A 17 0.12 -2.96 -4.19
C ILE A 17 0.57 -1.51 -4.13
N ASN A 18 1.86 -1.24 -4.31
CA ASN A 18 2.40 0.12 -4.23
C ASN A 18 1.79 1.07 -5.27
N ASN A 19 1.51 0.57 -6.47
CA ASN A 19 0.88 1.38 -7.53
C ASN A 19 -0.63 1.52 -7.33
N MET A 20 -1.29 0.55 -6.69
CA MET A 20 -2.73 0.59 -6.42
C MET A 20 -3.07 1.42 -5.17
N TYR A 21 -2.18 1.46 -4.19
CA TYR A 21 -2.43 2.08 -2.89
C TYR A 21 -2.83 3.57 -2.98
N PRO A 22 -2.19 4.43 -3.80
CA PRO A 22 -2.58 5.84 -3.90
C PRO A 22 -4.01 6.02 -4.44
N LEU A 23 -4.45 5.14 -5.34
CA LEU A 23 -5.82 5.16 -5.86
C LEU A 23 -6.82 4.76 -4.78
N TYR A 24 -6.49 3.73 -4.01
CA TYR A 24 -7.32 3.32 -2.87
C TYR A 24 -7.45 4.42 -1.82
N ILE A 25 -6.36 5.10 -1.47
CA ILE A 25 -6.41 6.20 -0.50
C ILE A 25 -7.12 7.43 -1.07
N HIS A 26 -6.98 7.71 -2.36
CA HIS A 26 -7.75 8.77 -3.02
C HIS A 26 -9.26 8.59 -2.80
N ASP A 27 -9.78 7.40 -3.08
CA ASP A 27 -11.21 7.09 -2.92
C ASP A 27 -11.64 7.18 -1.44
N LEU A 28 -10.79 6.73 -0.51
CA LEU A 28 -11.05 6.91 0.92
C LEU A 28 -11.00 8.37 1.37
N GLY A 29 -10.17 9.19 0.72
CA GLY A 29 -10.00 10.61 1.01
C GLY A 29 -11.29 11.39 0.83
N GLU A 30 -12.10 11.04 -0.17
CA GLU A 30 -13.42 11.64 -0.42
C GLU A 30 -14.36 11.45 0.78
N ILE A 31 -14.33 10.27 1.40
CA ILE A 31 -15.19 9.94 2.55
C ILE A 31 -14.64 10.54 3.84
N ARG A 32 -13.31 10.59 3.98
CA ARG A 32 -12.62 11.02 5.20
C ARG A 32 -12.26 12.50 5.21
N ASN A 33 -12.61 13.25 4.16
CA ASN A 33 -12.20 14.63 3.95
C ASN A 33 -10.69 14.83 4.12
N THR A 34 -9.91 13.87 3.59
CA THR A 34 -8.45 13.87 3.61
C THR A 34 -7.96 14.15 2.20
N TYR A 35 -7.01 15.07 2.08
CA TYR A 35 -6.44 15.49 0.80
C TYR A 35 -4.95 15.12 0.75
N PRO A 36 -4.41 14.89 -0.46
CA PRO A 36 -2.98 14.71 -0.59
C PRO A 36 -2.24 16.01 -0.22
N ASN A 37 -0.96 15.87 0.11
CA ASN A 37 -0.07 17.00 0.29
C ASN A 37 0.15 17.74 -1.04
N LYS A 38 0.94 18.83 -1.02
CA LYS A 38 1.13 19.68 -2.21
C LYS A 38 1.77 18.97 -3.42
N TYR A 39 2.34 17.78 -3.22
CA TYR A 39 2.96 16.96 -4.25
C TYR A 39 2.02 15.85 -4.78
N GLY A 40 0.79 15.76 -4.27
CA GLY A 40 -0.16 14.72 -4.68
C GLY A 40 0.03 13.39 -3.95
N VAL A 41 0.83 13.34 -2.89
CA VAL A 41 1.03 12.14 -2.06
C VAL A 41 0.17 12.25 -0.79
N PHE A 42 -0.54 11.19 -0.43
CA PHE A 42 -1.34 11.14 0.79
C PHE A 42 -0.48 10.90 2.03
N GLU A 43 0.05 12.00 2.58
CA GLU A 43 0.82 12.06 3.81
C GLU A 43 0.42 13.30 4.62
N GLU A 44 0.64 13.25 5.94
CA GLU A 44 0.22 14.33 6.86
C GLU A 44 0.98 15.65 6.61
N ASP A 45 2.22 15.58 6.14
CA ASP A 45 3.06 16.74 5.86
C ASP A 45 3.69 16.70 4.46
N ASN A 46 4.53 17.71 4.17
CA ASN A 46 5.22 17.86 2.90
C ASN A 46 6.63 17.24 2.89
N SER A 47 6.97 16.37 3.85
CA SER A 47 8.28 15.72 3.93
C SER A 47 8.45 14.69 2.81
N ILE A 48 7.38 13.99 2.46
CA ILE A 48 7.31 13.01 1.36
C ILE A 48 6.77 13.68 0.11
N LYS A 49 7.50 13.56 -0.99
CA LYS A 49 7.24 14.28 -2.24
C LYS A 49 6.91 13.35 -3.39
N THR A 50 7.30 12.07 -3.28
CA THR A 50 7.07 11.09 -4.34
C THR A 50 6.48 9.81 -3.77
N LEU A 51 5.79 9.06 -4.63
CA LEU A 51 5.33 7.72 -4.26
C LEU A 51 6.52 6.80 -3.91
N GLU A 52 7.64 6.93 -4.62
CA GLU A 52 8.86 6.15 -4.34
C GLU A 52 9.37 6.39 -2.91
N GLU A 53 9.33 7.63 -2.42
CA GLU A 53 9.68 7.96 -1.02
C GLU A 53 8.66 7.42 -0.01
N GLN A 54 7.37 7.34 -0.35
CA GLN A 54 6.32 6.77 0.50
C GLN A 54 6.42 5.24 0.60
N THR A 55 6.79 4.59 -0.50
CA THR A 55 6.69 3.14 -0.68
C THR A 55 7.36 2.29 0.42
N PRO A 56 8.55 2.65 0.95
CA PRO A 56 9.24 1.89 1.99
C PRO A 56 8.44 1.74 3.29
N VAL A 57 7.47 2.61 3.58
CA VAL A 57 6.57 2.47 4.74
C VAL A 57 5.83 1.14 4.70
N PHE A 58 5.46 0.66 3.50
CA PHE A 58 4.75 -0.62 3.33
C PHE A 58 5.66 -1.83 3.49
N ASP A 59 6.99 -1.67 3.43
CA ASP A 59 7.91 -2.82 3.53
C ASP A 59 7.75 -3.58 4.85
N ILE A 60 7.16 -2.97 5.89
CA ILE A 60 6.81 -3.64 7.15
C ILE A 60 5.96 -4.90 6.93
N TRP A 61 5.03 -4.89 5.97
CA TRP A 61 4.18 -6.03 5.61
C TRP A 61 5.00 -7.23 5.11
N TRP A 62 6.14 -6.99 4.45
CA TRP A 62 7.05 -8.05 4.01
C TRP A 62 8.17 -8.36 5.00
N ASN A 63 8.51 -7.42 5.89
CA ASN A 63 9.58 -7.56 6.90
C ASN A 63 9.12 -8.24 8.18
N LYS A 64 7.84 -8.09 8.55
CA LYS A 64 7.27 -8.58 9.81
C LYS A 64 6.08 -9.52 9.58
N LYS A 65 6.22 -10.45 8.63
CA LYS A 65 5.14 -11.35 8.23
C LYS A 65 4.57 -12.16 9.39
N ASP A 66 5.42 -12.62 10.30
CA ASP A 66 5.02 -13.43 11.46
C ASP A 66 4.17 -12.65 12.48
N ILE A 67 4.17 -11.32 12.40
CA ILE A 67 3.40 -10.43 13.28
C ILE A 67 2.16 -9.90 12.56
N LEU A 68 2.32 -9.48 11.30
CA LEU A 68 1.28 -8.80 10.54
C LEU A 68 0.39 -9.74 9.74
N PHE A 69 0.82 -10.98 9.51
CA PHE A 69 0.05 -12.04 8.85
C PHE A 69 0.00 -13.30 9.71
N PRO A 70 -0.71 -13.28 10.86
CA PRO A 70 -0.72 -14.39 11.81
C PRO A 70 -1.27 -15.71 11.23
N PHE A 71 -1.96 -15.67 10.08
CA PHE A 71 -2.57 -16.84 9.43
C PHE A 71 -1.87 -17.25 8.12
N GLY A 72 -0.74 -16.63 7.76
CA GLY A 72 0.01 -16.91 6.51
C GLY A 72 1.02 -18.06 6.59
N MET A 73 1.13 -18.74 7.73
CA MET A 73 1.99 -19.91 7.99
C MET A 73 1.18 -21.22 8.07
N LEU A 74 0.34 -21.49 7.06
CA LEU A 74 -0.27 -22.81 6.84
C LEU A 74 0.13 -23.33 5.46
#